data_AF-A0AAE0YKR5-F1
#
_entry.id   AF-A0AAE0YKR5-F1
#
_cell.length_a   1.000
_cell.length_b   1.000
_cell.length_c   1.000
_cell.angle_alpha   90.00
_cell.angle_beta   90.00
_cell.angle_gamma   90.00
#
_symmetry.space_group_name_H-M   'P 1'
#
loop_
_entity.id
_entity.type
_entity.pdbx_description
1 polymer ?
#
loop_
_entity_poly.entity_id
_entity_poly.type
_entity_poly.pdbx_seq_one_letter_code
_entity_poly.pdbx_strand_id
1 'polypeptide(L)' 'FGFCEKQAKDKHEPIGQFGSGFKSGSMRIGKDVLVFTRSGKSASVGFLSQTYLNNTNAKSILVPMLCYSLPGHIF' A
#
# COMPACT_ATOMS: atom_id res chain seq x y z
N PHE A 1 4.29 -0.02 -8.03
CA PHE A 1 3.90 0.94 -6.97
C PHE A 1 4.37 2.32 -7.39
N GLY A 2 3.50 3.31 -7.68
CA GLY A 2 3.99 4.61 -8.20
C GLY A 2 3.14 5.31 -9.25
N PHE A 3 2.09 4.67 -9.73
CA PHE A 3 1.26 5.20 -10.81
C PHE A 3 -0.06 5.73 -10.24
N CYS A 4 -0.59 6.78 -10.87
CA CYS A 4 -1.91 7.31 -10.58
C CYS A 4 -2.75 7.24 -11.85
N GLU A 5 -3.83 6.47 -11.82
CA GLU A 5 -4.83 6.41 -12.89
C GLU A 5 -6.13 7.11 -12.48
N LYS A 6 -6.06 7.96 -11.45
CA LYS A 6 -7.23 8.69 -10.97
C LYS A 6 -7.63 9.71 -12.02
N GLN A 7 -8.83 9.55 -12.56
CA GLN A 7 -9.46 10.52 -13.43
C GLN A 7 -10.52 11.29 -12.65
N ALA A 8 -10.72 12.56 -13.03
CA ALA A 8 -11.89 13.30 -12.60
C ALA A 8 -13.15 12.54 -13.02
N LYS A 9 -14.09 12.37 -12.08
CA LYS A 9 -15.42 11.82 -12.37
C LYS A 9 -16.45 12.77 -11.81
N ASP A 10 -17.36 13.21 -12.67
CA ASP A 10 -18.41 14.16 -12.36
C ASP A 10 -17.86 15.43 -11.69
N LYS A 11 -18.27 15.72 -10.44
CA LYS A 11 -17.81 16.89 -9.67
C LYS A 11 -16.65 16.55 -8.71
N HIS A 12 -16.07 15.35 -8.80
CA HIS A 12 -15.02 14.90 -7.88
C HIS A 12 -13.65 14.92 -8.55
N GLU A 13 -12.85 15.91 -8.15
CA GLU A 13 -11.46 16.09 -8.58
C GLU A 13 -10.47 15.45 -7.58
N PRO A 14 -9.71 14.41 -7.98
CA PRO A 14 -8.77 13.76 -7.10
C PRO A 14 -7.51 14.61 -6.86
N ILE A 15 -7.20 14.89 -5.58
CA ILE A 15 -5.99 15.66 -5.19
C ILE A 15 -4.69 14.95 -5.64
N GLY A 16 -4.63 13.64 -5.48
CA GLY A 16 -3.41 12.88 -5.75
C GLY A 16 -3.23 12.60 -7.25
N GLN A 17 -2.21 13.19 -7.86
CA GLN A 17 -1.94 13.06 -9.31
C GLN A 17 -0.71 12.19 -9.64
N PHE A 18 0.26 12.07 -8.72
CA PHE A 18 1.57 11.48 -9.04
C PHE A 18 1.79 10.04 -8.57
N GLY A 19 0.88 9.47 -7.77
CA GLY A 19 1.02 8.08 -7.29
C GLY A 19 2.21 7.82 -6.34
N SER A 20 2.91 8.87 -5.92
CA SER A 20 4.12 8.81 -5.08
C SER A 20 3.90 9.23 -3.62
N GLY A 21 2.85 10.01 -3.33
CA GLY A 21 2.66 10.71 -2.05
C GLY A 21 2.70 9.80 -0.81
N PHE A 22 2.07 8.62 -0.86
CA PHE A 22 2.17 7.68 0.26
C PHE A 22 3.61 7.23 0.51
N LYS A 23 4.38 6.90 -0.54
CA LYS A 23 5.77 6.41 -0.38
C LYS A 23 6.67 7.50 0.17
N SER A 24 6.66 8.67 -0.45
CA SER A 24 7.51 9.78 -0.02
C SER A 24 7.14 10.25 1.37
N GLY A 25 5.84 10.40 1.67
CA GLY A 25 5.36 10.82 2.98
C GLY A 25 5.67 9.81 4.08
N SER A 26 5.34 8.53 3.87
CA SER A 26 5.61 7.48 4.87
C SER A 26 7.11 7.31 5.13
N MET A 27 7.94 7.26 4.09
CA MET A 27 9.39 7.08 4.22
C MET A 27 10.11 8.32 4.76
N ARG A 28 9.49 9.51 4.69
CA ARG A 28 9.98 10.72 5.37
C ARG A 28 9.78 10.64 6.88
N ILE A 29 8.66 10.06 7.32
CA ILE A 29 8.25 10.01 8.73
C ILE A 29 8.90 8.82 9.46
N GLY A 30 8.99 7.66 8.81
CA GLY A 30 9.52 6.44 9.43
C GLY A 30 10.20 5.52 8.43
N LYS A 31 11.05 4.61 8.94
CA LYS A 31 11.76 3.63 8.12
C LYS A 31 10.86 2.49 7.64
N ASP A 32 9.83 2.18 8.41
CA ASP A 32 9.01 0.99 8.25
C ASP A 32 7.52 1.33 8.44
N VAL A 33 6.67 0.82 7.54
CA VAL A 33 5.22 1.02 7.58
C VAL A 33 4.49 -0.28 7.26
N LEU A 34 3.49 -0.59 8.09
CA LEU A 34 2.45 -1.58 7.80
C LEU A 34 1.17 -0.87 7.38
N VAL A 35 0.59 -1.29 6.27
CA VAL A 35 -0.69 -0.81 5.76
C VAL A 35 -1.71 -1.92 5.92
N PHE A 36 -2.69 -1.70 6.76
CA PHE A 36 -3.86 -2.57 6.87
C PHE A 36 -4.99 -1.97 6.04
N THR A 37 -5.60 -2.79 5.19
CA THR A 37 -6.78 -2.39 4.42
C THR A 37 -7.81 -3.51 4.41
N ARG A 38 -9.08 -3.12 4.25
CA ARG A 38 -10.22 -4.02 4.17
C ARG A 38 -11.13 -3.55 3.05
N SER A 39 -11.50 -4.45 2.15
CA SER A 39 -12.40 -4.15 1.05
C SER A 39 -13.40 -5.29 0.88
N GLY A 40 -14.69 -4.97 1.09
CA GLY A 40 -15.75 -5.99 1.06
C GLY A 40 -15.45 -7.16 2.00
N LYS A 41 -15.26 -8.34 1.40
CA LYS A 41 -15.07 -9.62 2.10
C LYS A 41 -13.60 -10.00 2.31
N SER A 42 -12.65 -9.14 1.92
CA SER A 42 -11.22 -9.41 2.05
C SER A 42 -10.51 -8.31 2.84
N ALA A 43 -9.38 -8.68 3.43
CA ALA A 43 -8.44 -7.78 4.04
C ALA A 43 -7.03 -8.07 3.55
N SER A 44 -6.20 -7.04 3.60
CA SER A 44 -4.81 -7.11 3.16
C SER A 44 -3.90 -6.36 4.11
N VAL A 45 -2.68 -6.86 4.21
CA VAL A 45 -1.58 -6.20 4.92
C VAL A 45 -0.43 -6.03 3.94
N GLY A 46 0.01 -4.78 3.74
CA GLY A 46 1.21 -4.47 2.96
C GLY A 46 2.32 -3.98 3.87
N PHE A 47 3.55 -4.42 3.61
CA PHE A 47 4.72 -4.01 4.39
C PHE A 47 5.76 -3.27 3.53
N LEU A 48 5.93 -1.98 3.78
CA LEU A 48 6.95 -1.15 3.15
C LEU A 48 8.02 -0.81 4.19
N SER A 49 9.17 -1.48 4.13
CA SER A 49 10.17 -1.42 5.20
C SER A 49 11.59 -1.39 4.68
N GLN A 50 12.31 -0.32 5.03
CA GLN A 50 13.75 -0.23 4.78
C GLN A 50 14.51 -1.22 5.64
N THR A 51 14.08 -1.44 6.89
CA THR A 51 14.69 -2.40 7.82
C THR A 51 14.64 -3.82 7.27
N TYR A 52 13.49 -4.25 6.74
CA TYR A 52 13.31 -5.56 6.10
C TYR A 52 14.22 -5.74 4.89
N LEU A 53 14.27 -4.76 3.99
CA LEU A 53 15.10 -4.84 2.78
C LEU A 53 16.59 -4.93 3.13
N ASN A 54 17.04 -4.16 4.12
CA ASN A 54 18.42 -4.20 4.60
C ASN A 54 18.75 -5.55 5.23
N ASN A 55 17.88 -6.07 6.11
CA ASN A 55 18.13 -7.32 6.81
C ASN A 55 18.11 -8.54 5.86
N THR A 56 17.32 -8.48 4.79
CA THR A 56 17.25 -9.54 3.77
C THR A 56 18.29 -9.39 2.66
N ASN A 57 19.10 -8.33 2.69
CA ASN A 57 20.02 -7.95 1.60
C ASN A 57 19.32 -7.92 0.23
N ALA A 58 18.08 -7.41 0.21
CA ALA A 58 17.29 -7.35 -1.01
C ALA A 58 17.94 -6.40 -2.03
N LYS A 59 18.18 -6.90 -3.26
CA LYS A 59 18.75 -6.11 -4.37
C LYS A 59 17.73 -5.25 -5.09
N SER A 60 16.44 -5.41 -4.76
CA SER A 60 15.31 -4.67 -5.32
C SER A 60 14.27 -4.40 -4.24
N ILE A 61 13.38 -3.44 -4.50
CA ILE A 61 12.31 -3.09 -3.57
C ILE A 61 11.25 -4.20 -3.55
N LEU A 62 11.32 -5.04 -2.52
CA LEU A 62 10.31 -6.05 -2.21
C LEU A 62 9.26 -5.49 -1.25
N VAL A 63 7.99 -5.70 -1.57
CA VAL A 63 6.86 -5.28 -0.73
C VAL A 63 6.04 -6.51 -0.40
N PRO A 64 6.29 -7.17 0.75
CA PRO A 64 5.45 -8.26 1.21
C PRO A 64 3.98 -7.83 1.31
N MET A 65 3.09 -8.65 0.77
CA MET A 65 1.65 -8.42 0.83
C MET A 65 0.96 -9.72 1.21
N LEU A 66 0.16 -9.67 2.27
CA LEU A 66 -0.73 -10.74 2.69
C LEU A 66 -2.16 -10.33 2.35
N CYS A 67 -2.91 -11.19 1.67
CA CYS A 67 -4.35 -11.03 1.43
C CYS A 67 -5.09 -12.22 2.02
N TYR A 68 -6.21 -11.97 2.70
CA TYR A 68 -7.04 -13.02 3.28
C TYR A 68 -8.53 -12.67 3.23
N SER A 69 -9.37 -13.70 3.21
CA SER A 69 -10.82 -13.57 3.33
C SER A 69 -11.23 -13.37 4.79
N LEU A 70 -12.22 -12.52 5.03
CA LEU A 70 -12.73 -12.27 6.37
C LEU A 70 -13.64 -13.41 6.84
N PRO A 71 -13.61 -13.78 8.14
CA PRO A 71 -14.56 -14.74 8.71
C PRO A 71 -16.01 -14.25 8.56
N GLY A 72 -16.95 -15.15 8.28
CA GLY A 72 -18.39 -14.84 8.18
C GLY A 72 -18.96 -14.77 6.76
N HIS A 73 -18.16 -15.08 5.73
CA HIS A 73 -18.68 -15.32 4.38
C HIS A 73 -18.27 -16.71 3.89
N ILE A 74 -19.10 -17.69 4.28
CA ILE A 74 -19.18 -19.01 3.67
C ILE A 74 -20.46 -18.97 2.83
N PHE A 75 -20.30 -18.93 1.50
CA PHE A 75 -21.35 -18.85 0.46
C PHE A 75 -22.40 -17.74 0.65
#